data_AF-A0A7C3YWX4-F1
#
_entry.id   AF-A0A7C3YWX4-F1
#
_cell.length_a   1.000
_cell.length_b   1.000
_cell.length_c   1.000
_cell.angle_alpha   90.00
_cell.angle_beta   90.00
_cell.angle_gamma   90.00
#
_symmetry.space_group_name_H-M   'P 1'
#
loop_
_entity.id
_entity.type
_entity.pdbx_description
1 polymer ?
#
loop_
_entity_poly.entity_id
_entity_poly.type
_entity_poly.pdbx_seq_one_letter_code
_entity_poly.pdbx_strand_id
1 'polypeptide(L)'
;SISAQTLMELGKLRSKVGMTILGAAIIDDVFGIIILSLVIAFELGRGNTFSLLFRIFGYLFVAIILAKLFLKSYLNFFSKLKVSKPMVAGMIVLIIIYSWSAEVFGSLAAITGSYLLGAMVSLTEYNERISDRMSTLTYSIFAPLFFFSVGLYVEKGGLETGLYFYALIIFLIAVLTKIIGCGFGAFIARFGFMDSLRVGIGMISRGEVAIIVATIGLTSTVLSKPIFSVLIVVAILTTMITPILLKTFYRTQ
;
A
#
# COMPACT_ATOMS: atom_id res chain seq x y z
N SER A 1 7.29 6.00 -0.10
CA SER A 1 7.85 4.82 -0.79
C SER A 1 9.36 5.00 -0.99
N ILE A 2 10.12 3.90 -1.09
CA ILE A 2 11.59 3.94 -1.24
C ILE A 2 12.02 4.56 -2.57
N SER A 3 11.23 4.37 -3.64
CA SER A 3 11.42 5.10 -4.91
C SER A 3 11.33 6.61 -4.73
N ALA A 4 10.34 7.10 -3.98
CA ALA A 4 10.20 8.53 -3.69
C ALA A 4 11.42 9.10 -2.95
N GLN A 5 11.89 8.38 -1.92
CA GLN A 5 13.04 8.79 -1.16
C GLN A 5 14.33 8.78 -2.00
N THR A 6 14.50 7.78 -2.85
CA THR A 6 15.61 7.72 -3.81
C THR A 6 15.56 8.90 -4.79
N LEU A 7 14.38 9.23 -5.33
CA LEU A 7 14.22 10.38 -6.23
C LEU A 7 14.46 11.71 -5.50
N MET A 8 14.13 11.78 -4.21
CA MET A 8 14.42 12.94 -3.36
C MET A 8 15.93 13.11 -3.14
N GLU A 9 16.65 12.03 -2.81
CA GLU A 9 18.13 12.01 -2.71
C GLU A 9 18.80 12.43 -4.03
N LEU A 10 18.23 12.03 -5.16
CA LEU A 10 18.72 12.39 -6.49
C LEU A 10 18.33 13.82 -6.92
N GLY A 11 17.53 14.54 -6.13
CA GLY A 11 17.02 15.86 -6.51
C GLY A 11 16.03 15.85 -7.69
N LYS A 12 15.45 14.69 -8.01
CA LYS A 12 14.55 14.47 -9.17
C LYS A 12 13.09 14.24 -8.78
N LEU A 13 12.73 14.33 -7.50
CA LEU A 13 11.37 14.11 -7.01
C LEU A 13 10.32 15.01 -7.71
N ARG A 14 10.67 16.29 -7.93
CA ARG A 14 9.79 17.27 -8.58
C ARG A 14 9.85 17.25 -10.11
N SER A 15 10.60 16.31 -10.71
CA SER A 15 10.62 16.14 -12.16
C SER A 15 9.30 15.54 -12.66
N LYS A 16 9.02 15.67 -13.97
CA LYS A 16 7.85 15.02 -14.58
C LYS A 16 7.84 13.51 -14.30
N VAL A 17 8.99 12.85 -14.45
CA VAL A 17 9.15 11.41 -14.15
C VAL A 17 8.87 11.12 -12.68
N GLY A 18 9.43 11.92 -11.76
CA GLY A 18 9.24 11.73 -10.32
C GLY A 18 7.77 11.87 -9.89
N MET A 19 7.08 12.90 -10.38
CA MET A 19 5.66 13.10 -10.12
C MET A 19 4.78 11.98 -10.72
N THR A 20 5.11 11.48 -11.92
CA THR A 20 4.42 10.34 -12.53
C THR A 20 4.59 9.08 -11.70
N ILE A 21 5.80 8.78 -11.23
CA ILE A 21 6.07 7.61 -10.36
C ILE A 21 5.27 7.73 -9.06
N LEU A 22 5.27 8.89 -8.41
CA LEU A 22 4.52 9.12 -7.17
C LEU A 22 3.02 8.93 -7.37
N GLY A 23 2.44 9.53 -8.41
CA GLY A 23 1.01 9.42 -8.70
C GLY A 23 0.61 7.99 -9.08
N ALA A 24 1.39 7.34 -9.94
CA ALA A 24 1.14 5.95 -10.34
C ALA A 24 1.26 4.99 -9.15
N ALA A 25 2.22 5.20 -8.24
CA ALA A 25 2.39 4.36 -7.05
C ALA A 25 1.19 4.45 -6.11
N ILE A 26 0.63 5.65 -5.89
CA ILE A 26 -0.57 5.83 -5.05
C ILE A 26 -1.74 5.05 -5.67
N ILE A 27 -1.94 5.20 -6.99
CA ILE A 27 -3.02 4.50 -7.70
C ILE A 27 -2.83 2.97 -7.62
N ASP A 28 -1.61 2.47 -7.84
CA ASP A 28 -1.26 1.05 -7.74
C ASP A 28 -1.56 0.48 -6.34
N ASP A 29 -1.23 1.22 -5.28
CA ASP A 29 -1.52 0.83 -3.90
C ASP A 29 -3.04 0.77 -3.62
N VAL A 30 -3.81 1.77 -4.07
CA VAL A 30 -5.28 1.79 -3.95
C VAL A 30 -5.89 0.59 -4.64
N PHE A 31 -5.54 0.36 -5.90
CA PHE A 31 -6.07 -0.78 -6.66
C PHE A 31 -5.65 -2.11 -6.07
N GLY A 32 -4.40 -2.22 -5.59
CA GLY A 32 -3.90 -3.43 -4.94
C GLY A 32 -4.74 -3.83 -3.72
N ILE A 33 -5.07 -2.86 -2.86
CA ILE A 33 -5.91 -3.10 -1.69
C ILE A 33 -7.35 -3.46 -2.10
N ILE A 34 -7.93 -2.76 -3.08
CA ILE A 34 -9.29 -3.06 -3.56
C ILE A 34 -9.36 -4.47 -4.16
N ILE A 35 -8.39 -4.85 -5.00
CA ILE A 35 -8.31 -6.17 -5.63
C ILE A 35 -8.14 -7.26 -4.56
N LEU A 36 -7.23 -7.07 -3.60
CA LEU A 36 -7.07 -8.04 -2.50
C LEU A 36 -8.38 -8.22 -1.74
N SER A 37 -9.04 -7.12 -1.39
CA SER A 37 -10.28 -7.20 -0.62
C SER A 37 -11.41 -7.84 -1.42
N LEU A 38 -11.45 -7.66 -2.74
CA LEU A 38 -12.34 -8.42 -3.61
C LEU A 38 -12.01 -9.92 -3.56
N VAL A 39 -10.75 -10.30 -3.69
CA VAL A 39 -10.31 -11.71 -3.63
C VAL A 39 -10.72 -12.36 -2.31
N ILE A 40 -10.46 -11.70 -1.18
CA ILE A 40 -10.84 -12.20 0.15
C ILE A 40 -12.36 -12.30 0.28
N ALA A 41 -13.09 -11.28 -0.19
CA ALA A 41 -14.54 -11.27 -0.16
C ALA A 41 -15.13 -12.43 -0.98
N PHE A 42 -14.52 -12.76 -2.13
CA PHE A 42 -14.92 -13.90 -2.96
C PHE A 42 -14.59 -15.25 -2.32
N GLU A 43 -13.41 -15.39 -1.72
CA GLU A 43 -13.00 -16.65 -1.09
C GLU A 43 -13.83 -16.96 0.16
N LEU A 44 -14.10 -15.94 0.98
CA LEU A 44 -14.91 -16.06 2.19
C LEU A 44 -16.43 -16.04 1.91
N GLY A 45 -16.82 -15.49 0.76
CA GLY A 45 -18.20 -15.27 0.37
C GLY A 45 -18.84 -16.52 -0.27
N ARG A 46 -19.47 -17.37 0.55
CA ARG A 46 -20.45 -18.36 0.07
C ARG A 46 -21.76 -17.65 -0.32
N GLY A 47 -21.78 -16.97 -1.46
CA GLY A 47 -22.96 -16.22 -1.90
C GLY A 47 -22.92 -15.81 -3.38
N ASN A 48 -24.04 -15.31 -3.89
CA ASN A 48 -24.14 -14.82 -5.27
C ASN A 48 -23.21 -13.62 -5.50
N THR A 49 -22.31 -13.72 -6.48
CA THR A 49 -21.32 -12.69 -6.87
C THR A 49 -21.91 -11.28 -6.96
N PHE A 50 -23.14 -11.16 -7.47
CA PHE A 50 -23.80 -9.87 -7.60
C PHE A 50 -24.10 -9.20 -6.24
N SER A 51 -24.52 -9.99 -5.24
CA SER A 51 -24.79 -9.50 -3.88
C SER A 51 -23.52 -9.04 -3.16
N LEU A 52 -22.40 -9.70 -3.42
CA LEU A 52 -21.09 -9.36 -2.87
C LEU A 52 -20.58 -8.04 -3.44
N LEU A 53 -20.63 -7.88 -4.77
CA LEU A 53 -20.22 -6.64 -5.43
C LEU A 53 -21.08 -5.46 -4.96
N PHE A 54 -22.40 -5.64 -4.86
CA PHE A 54 -23.29 -4.62 -4.36
C PHE A 54 -22.94 -4.20 -2.91
N ARG A 55 -22.64 -5.16 -2.04
CA ARG A 55 -22.21 -4.91 -0.66
C ARG A 55 -20.90 -4.13 -0.59
N ILE A 56 -19.92 -4.47 -1.43
CA ILE A 56 -18.61 -3.81 -1.47
C ILE A 56 -18.75 -2.36 -1.95
N PHE A 57 -19.36 -2.15 -3.12
CA PHE A 57 -19.54 -0.79 -3.66
C PHE A 57 -20.47 0.05 -2.78
N GLY A 58 -21.51 -0.56 -2.22
CA GLY A 58 -22.41 0.08 -1.26
C GLY A 58 -21.66 0.54 -0.01
N TYR A 59 -20.83 -0.32 0.58
CA TYR A 59 -19.99 0.05 1.72
C TYR A 59 -19.03 1.18 1.39
N LEU A 60 -18.27 1.08 0.29
CA LEU A 60 -17.30 2.12 -0.10
C LEU A 60 -18.01 3.47 -0.30
N PHE A 61 -19.16 3.47 -0.97
CA PHE A 61 -19.94 4.67 -1.21
C PHE A 61 -20.43 5.30 0.10
N VAL A 62 -21.04 4.50 0.98
CA VAL A 62 -21.53 4.97 2.29
C VAL A 62 -20.37 5.46 3.17
N ALA A 63 -19.26 4.74 3.23
CA ALA A 63 -18.11 5.10 4.04
C ALA A 63 -17.46 6.42 3.59
N ILE A 64 -17.40 6.68 2.27
CA ILE A 64 -16.94 7.95 1.70
C ILE A 64 -17.92 9.09 2.05
N ILE A 65 -19.23 8.87 1.90
CA ILE A 65 -20.24 9.89 2.24
C ILE A 65 -20.18 10.24 3.72
N LEU A 66 -20.14 9.22 4.59
CA LEU A 66 -20.03 9.42 6.04
C LEU A 66 -18.74 10.16 6.41
N ALA A 67 -17.61 9.82 5.78
CA ALA A 67 -16.37 10.56 5.97
C ALA A 67 -16.57 12.03 5.57
N LYS A 68 -17.09 12.29 4.37
CA LYS A 68 -17.27 13.65 3.85
C LYS A 68 -18.18 14.50 4.75
N LEU A 69 -19.22 13.92 5.32
CA LEU A 69 -20.18 14.63 6.18
C LEU A 69 -19.68 14.83 7.61
N PHE A 70 -19.12 13.78 8.23
CA PHE A 70 -18.85 13.77 9.67
C PHE A 70 -17.38 14.00 10.02
N LEU A 71 -16.42 13.67 9.14
CA LEU A 71 -15.00 13.70 9.46
C LEU A 71 -14.55 15.10 9.88
N LYS A 72 -14.95 16.14 9.13
CA LYS A 72 -14.55 17.53 9.46
C LYS A 72 -15.09 17.95 10.82
N SER A 73 -16.37 17.68 11.10
CA SER A 73 -17.00 18.01 12.37
C SER A 73 -16.36 17.25 13.54
N TYR A 74 -16.05 15.97 13.34
CA TYR A 74 -15.37 15.15 14.33
C TYR A 74 -13.96 15.66 14.62
N LEU A 75 -13.16 15.93 13.60
CA LEU A 75 -11.81 16.47 13.76
C LEU A 75 -11.81 17.87 14.42
N ASN A 76 -12.79 18.72 14.07
CA ASN A 76 -13.02 20.01 14.72
C ASN A 76 -13.38 19.88 16.20
N PHE A 77 -14.14 18.85 16.57
CA PHE A 77 -14.47 18.60 17.97
C PHE A 77 -13.22 18.20 18.76
N PHE A 78 -12.46 17.22 18.24
CA PHE A 78 -11.23 16.76 18.89
C PHE A 78 -10.14 17.83 18.93
N SER A 79 -10.05 18.72 17.94
CA SER A 79 -9.05 19.80 17.95
C SER A 79 -9.29 20.83 19.07
N LYS A 80 -10.51 20.92 19.60
CA LYS A 80 -10.90 21.83 20.69
C LYS A 80 -10.79 21.22 22.09
N LEU A 81 -10.58 19.91 22.21
CA LEU A 81 -10.47 19.23 23.50
C LEU A 81 -9.17 19.61 24.21
N LYS A 82 -9.26 19.98 25.50
CA LYS A 82 -8.12 20.35 26.34
C LYS A 82 -7.46 19.12 26.99
N VAL A 83 -6.95 18.21 26.16
CA VAL A 83 -6.17 17.03 26.60
C VAL A 83 -4.84 16.96 25.86
N SER A 84 -3.90 16.11 26.29
CA SER A 84 -2.52 16.11 25.78
C SER A 84 -2.43 15.81 24.27
N LYS A 85 -3.15 14.79 23.77
CA LYS A 85 -3.09 14.36 22.35
C LYS A 85 -4.47 13.96 21.79
N PRO A 86 -5.47 14.87 21.79
CA PRO A 86 -6.85 14.53 21.41
C PRO A 86 -6.94 14.05 19.96
N MET A 87 -6.21 14.71 19.06
CA MET A 87 -6.20 14.37 17.63
C MET A 87 -5.79 12.92 17.38
N VAL A 88 -4.78 12.44 18.09
CA VAL A 88 -4.25 11.07 17.92
C VAL A 88 -5.25 10.06 18.45
N ALA A 89 -5.80 10.30 19.65
CA ALA A 89 -6.83 9.44 20.22
C ALA A 89 -8.07 9.36 19.31
N GLY A 90 -8.55 10.51 18.82
CA GLY A 90 -9.68 10.57 17.90
C GLY A 90 -9.42 9.83 16.59
N MET A 91 -8.20 9.91 16.05
CA MET A 91 -7.80 9.17 14.85
C MET A 91 -7.72 7.67 15.07
N ILE A 92 -7.17 7.21 16.20
CA ILE A 92 -7.14 5.76 16.53
C ILE A 92 -8.57 5.21 16.60
N VAL A 93 -9.49 5.93 17.24
CA VAL A 93 -10.91 5.55 17.31
C VAL A 93 -11.51 5.44 15.90
N LEU A 94 -11.30 6.43 15.03
CA LEU A 94 -11.80 6.38 13.67
C LEU A 94 -11.19 5.25 12.85
N ILE A 95 -9.88 4.99 13.01
CA ILE A 95 -9.19 3.88 12.33
C ILE A 95 -9.85 2.55 12.71
N ILE A 96 -10.07 2.32 14.01
CA ILE A 96 -10.72 1.09 14.50
C ILE A 96 -12.15 0.99 13.95
N ILE A 97 -12.94 2.06 14.01
CA ILE A 97 -14.33 2.06 13.51
C ILE A 97 -14.36 1.75 12.01
N TYR A 98 -13.54 2.44 11.20
CA TYR A 98 -13.52 2.25 9.76
C TYR A 98 -13.02 0.84 9.39
N SER A 99 -11.96 0.35 10.04
CA SER A 99 -11.45 -1.01 9.83
C SER A 99 -12.46 -2.08 10.19
N TRP A 100 -13.07 -1.99 11.37
CA TRP A 100 -14.13 -2.92 11.80
C TRP A 100 -15.34 -2.87 10.87
N SER A 101 -15.76 -1.67 10.46
CA SER A 101 -16.90 -1.51 9.55
C SER A 101 -16.63 -2.09 8.16
N ALA A 102 -15.39 -2.06 7.68
CA ALA A 102 -15.00 -2.67 6.41
C ALA A 102 -15.17 -4.19 6.43
N GLU A 103 -14.76 -4.84 7.52
CA GLU A 103 -14.90 -6.29 7.68
C GLU A 103 -16.37 -6.69 7.85
N VAL A 104 -17.07 -6.04 8.78
CA VAL A 104 -18.44 -6.43 9.15
C VAL A 104 -19.46 -6.05 8.07
N PHE A 105 -19.41 -4.83 7.55
CA PHE A 105 -20.41 -4.36 6.58
C PHE A 105 -19.95 -4.54 5.14
N GLY A 106 -18.66 -4.34 4.85
CA GLY A 106 -18.11 -4.43 3.49
C GLY A 106 -17.69 -5.83 3.08
N SER A 107 -17.45 -6.76 4.02
CA SER A 107 -16.73 -8.03 3.76
C SER A 107 -15.35 -7.80 3.14
N LEU A 108 -14.74 -6.65 3.42
CA LEU A 108 -13.42 -6.26 2.93
C LEU A 108 -12.38 -6.45 4.04
N ALA A 109 -11.11 -6.56 3.69
CA ALA A 109 -10.05 -6.57 4.69
C ALA A 109 -10.04 -5.25 5.49
N ALA A 110 -9.81 -5.32 6.81
CA ALA A 110 -9.77 -4.16 7.71
C ALA A 110 -8.88 -3.00 7.22
N ILE A 111 -7.77 -3.29 6.53
CA ILE A 111 -6.89 -2.26 5.97
C ILE A 111 -7.61 -1.35 4.98
N THR A 112 -8.62 -1.85 4.27
CA THR A 112 -9.37 -1.05 3.30
C THR A 112 -10.10 0.09 3.98
N GLY A 113 -10.67 -0.16 5.17
CA GLY A 113 -11.34 0.86 5.97
C GLY A 113 -10.37 1.95 6.45
N SER A 114 -9.25 1.56 7.05
CA SER A 114 -8.26 2.53 7.55
C SER A 114 -7.57 3.29 6.43
N TYR A 115 -7.31 2.66 5.28
CA TYR A 115 -6.79 3.31 4.08
C TYR A 115 -7.78 4.33 3.54
N LEU A 116 -9.06 3.97 3.41
CA LEU A 116 -10.11 4.89 2.97
C LEU A 116 -10.23 6.11 3.89
N LEU A 117 -10.20 5.89 5.21
CA LEU A 117 -10.19 6.97 6.18
C LEU A 117 -8.97 7.90 5.99
N GLY A 118 -7.77 7.32 5.83
CA GLY A 118 -6.54 8.10 5.57
C GLY A 118 -6.64 8.94 4.29
N ALA A 119 -7.20 8.37 3.22
CA ALA A 119 -7.46 9.08 1.97
C ALA A 119 -8.49 10.20 2.13
N MET A 120 -9.49 10.05 3.01
CA MET A 120 -10.44 11.11 3.29
C MET A 120 -9.85 12.20 4.19
N VAL A 121 -9.00 11.84 5.14
CA VAL A 121 -8.26 12.79 5.99
C VAL A 121 -7.29 13.64 5.18
N SER A 122 -6.64 13.05 4.16
CA SER A 122 -5.69 13.78 3.32
C SER A 122 -6.33 14.94 2.52
N LEU A 123 -7.65 14.89 2.33
CA LEU A 123 -8.46 15.94 1.70
C LEU A 123 -8.90 17.04 2.68
N THR A 124 -8.56 16.93 3.96
CA THR A 124 -8.93 17.92 5.00
C THR A 124 -7.77 18.85 5.34
N GLU A 125 -8.08 20.01 5.92
CA GLU A 125 -7.10 20.97 6.45
C GLU A 125 -6.23 20.42 7.60
N TYR A 126 -6.62 19.27 8.15
CA TYR A 126 -5.94 18.60 9.25
C TYR A 126 -4.86 17.60 8.80
N ASN A 127 -4.71 17.39 7.49
CA ASN A 127 -3.83 16.37 6.92
C ASN A 127 -2.41 16.43 7.49
N GLU A 128 -1.71 17.57 7.37
CA GLU A 128 -0.32 17.69 7.83
C GLU A 128 -0.18 17.38 9.33
N ARG A 129 -1.03 17.99 10.16
CA ARG A 129 -0.98 17.81 11.61
C ARG A 129 -1.27 16.36 12.04
N ILE A 130 -2.20 15.68 11.37
CA ILE A 130 -2.50 14.28 11.64
C ILE A 130 -1.37 13.40 11.13
N SER A 131 -0.92 13.62 9.90
CA SER A 131 0.15 12.86 9.26
C SER A 131 1.43 12.88 10.10
N ASP A 132 1.87 14.04 10.59
CA ASP A 132 3.08 14.15 11.42
C ASP A 132 2.95 13.42 12.77
N ARG A 133 1.77 13.50 13.40
CA ARG A 133 1.54 12.84 14.69
C ARG A 133 1.40 11.33 14.53
N MET A 134 0.72 10.89 13.47
CA MET A 134 0.54 9.47 13.15
C MET A 134 1.86 8.86 12.66
N SER A 135 2.66 9.58 11.85
CA SER A 135 3.95 9.08 11.38
C SER A 135 4.90 8.81 12.53
N THR A 136 4.94 9.69 13.55
CA THR A 136 5.71 9.46 14.78
C THR A 136 5.31 8.13 15.44
N LEU A 137 4.01 7.91 15.64
CA LEU A 137 3.50 6.69 16.26
C LEU A 137 3.78 5.44 15.41
N THR A 138 3.60 5.57 14.10
CA THR A 138 3.84 4.51 13.11
C THR A 138 5.31 4.10 13.12
N TYR A 139 6.23 5.05 12.97
CA TYR A 139 7.66 4.75 12.89
C TYR A 139 8.27 4.32 14.22
N SER A 140 7.77 4.82 15.35
CA SER A 140 8.30 4.45 16.66
C SER A 140 7.81 3.09 17.17
N ILE A 141 6.59 2.66 16.80
CA ILE A 141 5.95 1.48 17.41
C ILE A 141 5.45 0.50 16.34
N PHE A 142 4.52 0.93 15.48
CA PHE A 142 3.79 -0.01 14.62
C PHE A 142 4.64 -0.61 13.50
N ALA A 143 5.48 0.18 12.84
CA ALA A 143 6.33 -0.31 11.76
C ALA A 143 7.36 -1.34 12.27
N PRO A 144 8.13 -1.10 13.35
CA PRO A 144 9.02 -2.12 13.92
C PRO A 144 8.29 -3.40 14.31
N LEU A 145 7.13 -3.30 14.97
CA LEU A 145 6.34 -4.47 15.37
C LEU A 145 5.80 -5.25 14.17
N PHE A 146 5.33 -4.54 13.14
CA PHE A 146 4.86 -5.14 11.90
C PHE A 146 5.97 -5.92 11.20
N PHE A 147 7.14 -5.29 10.98
CA PHE A 147 8.27 -5.95 10.32
C PHE A 147 8.84 -7.11 11.13
N PHE A 148 8.86 -6.98 12.46
CA PHE A 148 9.22 -8.09 13.34
C PHE A 148 8.25 -9.27 13.18
N SER A 149 6.94 -9.01 13.21
CA SER A 149 5.93 -10.06 13.00
C SER A 149 6.05 -10.74 11.64
N VAL A 150 6.29 -9.97 10.57
CA VAL A 150 6.51 -10.51 9.23
C VAL A 150 7.76 -11.39 9.19
N GLY A 151 8.85 -10.96 9.81
CA GLY A 151 10.09 -11.74 9.91
C GLY A 151 9.88 -13.12 10.55
N LEU A 152 9.09 -13.19 11.63
CA LEU A 152 8.75 -14.46 12.29
C LEU A 152 7.98 -15.43 11.38
N TYR A 153 7.14 -14.93 10.47
CA TYR A 153 6.45 -15.79 9.51
C TYR A 153 7.40 -16.36 8.45
N VAL A 154 8.38 -15.57 8.00
CA VAL A 154 9.40 -16.01 7.03
C VAL A 154 10.31 -17.09 7.63
N GLU A 155 10.77 -16.90 8.86
CA GLU A 155 11.62 -17.86 9.58
C GLU A 155 10.93 -19.23 9.72
N LYS A 156 9.67 -19.23 10.17
CA LYS A 156 8.87 -20.47 10.31
C LYS A 156 8.45 -21.09 8.99
N GLY A 157 8.44 -20.30 7.92
CA GLY A 157 8.00 -20.72 6.59
C GLY A 157 9.06 -21.50 5.82
N GLY A 158 10.35 -21.33 6.15
CA GLY A 158 11.49 -22.04 5.57
C GLY A 158 11.55 -22.02 4.04
N LEU A 159 12.52 -21.33 3.43
CA LEU A 159 12.79 -21.53 2.01
C LEU A 159 13.51 -22.87 1.87
N GLU A 160 12.74 -23.94 1.69
CA GLU A 160 13.31 -25.20 1.21
C GLU A 160 14.08 -24.95 -0.08
N THR A 161 15.14 -25.72 -0.32
CA THR A 161 16.10 -25.52 -1.41
C THR A 161 15.43 -25.43 -2.80
N GLY A 162 14.24 -26.01 -2.97
CA GLY A 162 13.44 -25.91 -4.20
C GLY A 162 12.70 -24.58 -4.42
N LEU A 163 12.47 -23.77 -3.39
CA LEU A 163 11.69 -22.53 -3.48
C LEU A 163 12.52 -21.33 -3.94
N TYR A 164 13.86 -21.38 -3.86
CA TYR A 164 14.73 -20.31 -4.35
C TYR A 164 14.60 -20.08 -5.84
N PHE A 165 14.49 -21.17 -6.62
CA PHE A 165 14.27 -21.07 -8.06
C PHE A 165 12.94 -20.40 -8.38
N TYR A 166 11.89 -20.76 -7.65
CA TYR A 166 10.56 -20.16 -7.79
C TYR A 166 10.57 -18.67 -7.41
N ALA A 167 11.26 -18.31 -6.33
CA ALA A 167 11.45 -16.92 -5.91
C ALA A 167 12.20 -16.10 -6.96
N LEU A 168 13.24 -16.67 -7.57
CA LEU A 168 13.99 -16.00 -8.64
C LEU A 168 13.11 -15.75 -9.86
N ILE A 169 12.29 -16.72 -10.28
CA ILE A 169 11.35 -16.55 -11.39
C ILE A 169 10.33 -15.45 -11.07
N ILE A 170 9.69 -15.50 -9.91
CA ILE A 170 8.71 -14.47 -9.51
C ILE A 170 9.37 -13.10 -9.41
N PHE A 171 10.60 -13.02 -8.90
CA PHE A 171 11.37 -11.79 -8.85
C PHE A 171 11.60 -11.21 -10.26
N LEU A 172 12.08 -12.02 -11.20
CA LEU A 172 12.32 -11.59 -12.57
C LEU A 172 11.01 -11.15 -13.24
N ILE A 173 9.92 -11.91 -13.08
CA ILE A 173 8.60 -11.52 -13.59
C ILE A 173 8.15 -10.19 -12.96
N ALA A 174 8.29 -10.04 -11.64
CA ALA A 174 7.90 -8.82 -10.93
C ALA A 174 8.65 -7.58 -11.42
N VAL A 175 9.95 -7.71 -11.69
CA VAL A 175 10.77 -6.64 -12.25
C VAL A 175 10.38 -6.34 -13.70
N LEU A 176 10.33 -7.36 -14.56
CA LEU A 176 10.06 -7.20 -15.99
C LEU A 176 8.66 -6.63 -16.24
N THR A 177 7.65 -7.13 -15.54
CA THR A 177 6.27 -6.64 -15.69
C THR A 177 6.13 -5.18 -15.30
N LYS A 178 6.83 -4.70 -14.26
CA LYS A 178 6.81 -3.28 -13.88
C LYS A 178 7.60 -2.42 -14.87
N ILE A 179 8.79 -2.85 -15.29
CA ILE A 179 9.58 -2.11 -16.29
C ILE A 179 8.81 -1.98 -17.60
N ILE A 180 8.30 -3.10 -18.12
CA ILE A 180 7.60 -3.13 -19.41
C ILE A 180 6.23 -2.47 -19.29
N GLY A 181 5.43 -2.83 -18.29
CA GLY A 181 4.06 -2.31 -18.13
C GLY A 181 4.02 -0.82 -17.84
N CYS A 182 4.71 -0.37 -16.78
CA CYS A 182 4.72 1.05 -16.42
C CYS A 182 5.57 1.87 -17.39
N GLY A 183 6.64 1.31 -17.94
CA GLY A 183 7.44 1.98 -18.97
C GLY A 183 6.66 2.15 -20.28
N PHE A 184 5.93 1.14 -20.72
CA PHE A 184 5.05 1.27 -21.89
C PHE A 184 3.91 2.26 -21.64
N GLY A 185 3.32 2.27 -20.44
CA GLY A 185 2.34 3.29 -20.04
C GLY A 185 2.91 4.71 -20.12
N ALA A 186 4.14 4.92 -19.65
CA ALA A 186 4.83 6.20 -19.77
C ALA A 186 5.14 6.57 -21.22
N PHE A 187 5.51 5.59 -22.05
CA PHE A 187 5.77 5.80 -23.48
C PHE A 187 4.50 6.27 -24.21
N ILE A 188 3.34 5.65 -23.95
CA ILE A 188 2.05 6.09 -24.49
C ILE A 188 1.71 7.51 -23.99
N ALA A 189 2.07 7.83 -22.74
CA ALA A 189 1.95 9.17 -22.18
C ALA A 189 2.97 10.18 -22.74
N ARG A 190 3.66 9.85 -23.84
CA ARG A 190 4.60 10.69 -24.60
C ARG A 190 5.89 11.03 -23.85
N PHE A 191 6.31 10.19 -22.91
CA PHE A 191 7.66 10.30 -22.34
C PHE A 191 8.72 9.76 -23.30
N GLY A 192 9.92 10.33 -23.26
CA GLY A 192 11.07 9.77 -23.99
C GLY A 192 11.39 8.35 -23.50
N PHE A 193 12.09 7.55 -24.31
CA PHE A 193 12.40 6.15 -23.98
C PHE A 193 13.13 5.99 -22.63
N MET A 194 14.13 6.83 -22.36
CA MET A 194 14.86 6.80 -21.09
C MET A 194 14.00 7.21 -19.89
N ASP A 195 13.14 8.20 -20.07
CA ASP A 195 12.21 8.61 -19.01
C ASP A 195 11.14 7.55 -18.76
N SER A 196 10.69 6.86 -19.81
CA SER A 196 9.77 5.72 -19.72
C SER A 196 10.40 4.56 -18.94
N LEU A 197 11.66 4.21 -19.23
CA LEU A 197 12.40 3.23 -18.45
C LEU A 197 12.56 3.66 -16.98
N ARG A 198 12.86 4.92 -16.71
CA ARG A 198 12.96 5.45 -15.34
C ARG A 198 11.63 5.33 -14.59
N VAL A 199 10.49 5.57 -15.26
CA VAL A 199 9.16 5.32 -14.66
C VAL A 199 9.00 3.84 -14.34
N GLY A 200 9.30 2.96 -15.29
CA GLY A 200 9.23 1.50 -15.09
C GLY A 200 10.07 1.02 -13.91
N ILE A 201 11.33 1.45 -13.85
CA ILE A 201 12.28 1.12 -12.77
C ILE A 201 11.79 1.70 -11.44
N GLY A 202 11.32 2.95 -11.45
CA GLY A 202 10.78 3.61 -10.26
C GLY A 202 9.57 2.91 -9.66
N MET A 203 8.84 2.12 -10.45
CA MET A 203 7.68 1.34 -10.03
C MET A 203 8.00 -0.12 -9.66
N ILE A 204 9.28 -0.53 -9.68
CA ILE A 204 9.69 -1.89 -9.26
C ILE A 204 9.49 -2.08 -7.76
N SER A 205 9.83 -1.07 -6.94
CA SER A 205 9.86 -1.25 -5.49
C SER A 205 8.48 -1.65 -4.97
N ARG A 206 8.41 -2.86 -4.41
CA ARG A 206 7.22 -3.36 -3.72
C ARG A 206 7.38 -3.02 -2.26
N GLY A 207 6.78 -1.91 -1.87
CA GLY A 207 6.90 -1.37 -0.52
C GLY A 207 6.12 -2.17 0.54
N GLU A 208 5.89 -1.50 1.67
CA GLU A 208 5.13 -2.00 2.82
C GLU A 208 3.77 -2.60 2.44
N VAL A 209 3.07 -1.98 1.49
CA VAL A 209 1.73 -2.41 1.05
C VAL A 209 1.74 -3.84 0.52
N ALA A 210 2.75 -4.24 -0.27
CA ALA A 210 2.83 -5.60 -0.80
C ALA A 210 2.99 -6.65 0.31
N ILE A 211 3.78 -6.32 1.35
CA ILE A 211 3.99 -7.17 2.51
C ILE A 211 2.71 -7.28 3.34
N ILE A 212 1.98 -6.17 3.51
CA ILE A 212 0.70 -6.16 4.21
C ILE A 212 -0.31 -7.03 3.46
N VAL A 213 -0.43 -6.85 2.13
CA VAL A 213 -1.32 -7.63 1.29
C VAL A 213 -1.01 -9.13 1.39
N ALA A 214 0.27 -9.52 1.33
CA ALA A 214 0.69 -10.90 1.50
C ALA A 214 0.33 -11.45 2.90
N THR A 215 0.48 -10.64 3.95
CA THR A 215 0.17 -11.02 5.33
C THR A 215 -1.34 -11.24 5.51
N ILE A 216 -2.16 -10.37 4.93
CA ILE A 216 -3.61 -10.55 4.92
C ILE A 216 -3.99 -11.80 4.13
N GLY A 217 -3.38 -12.03 2.97
CA GLY A 217 -3.60 -13.26 2.19
C GLY A 217 -3.25 -14.53 2.98
N LEU A 218 -2.16 -14.51 3.76
CA LEU A 218 -1.77 -15.63 4.61
C LEU A 218 -2.78 -15.87 5.75
N THR A 219 -3.19 -14.80 6.45
CA THR A 219 -4.10 -14.88 7.61
C THR A 219 -5.54 -15.21 7.22
N SER A 220 -5.97 -14.79 6.01
CA SER A 220 -7.24 -15.18 5.40
C SER A 220 -7.21 -16.56 4.73
N THR A 221 -6.11 -17.31 4.87
CA THR A 221 -5.88 -18.65 4.28
C THR A 221 -5.89 -18.71 2.74
N VAL A 222 -5.92 -17.55 2.06
CA VAL A 222 -5.81 -17.42 0.60
C VAL A 222 -4.40 -17.79 0.13
N LEU A 223 -3.37 -17.49 0.93
CA LEU A 223 -1.98 -17.81 0.63
C LEU A 223 -1.44 -18.90 1.57
N SER A 224 -0.64 -19.81 1.01
CA SER A 224 0.11 -20.79 1.79
C SER A 224 1.41 -20.18 2.35
N LYS A 225 1.91 -20.73 3.46
CA LYS A 225 3.16 -20.27 4.09
C LYS A 225 4.38 -20.25 3.14
N PRO A 226 4.61 -21.27 2.28
CA PRO A 226 5.74 -21.22 1.35
C PRO A 226 5.65 -20.09 0.32
N ILE A 227 4.45 -19.86 -0.23
CA ILE A 227 4.21 -18.77 -1.20
C ILE A 227 4.38 -17.42 -0.51
N PHE A 228 3.86 -17.28 0.72
CA PHE A 228 4.07 -16.08 1.52
C PHE A 228 5.56 -15.75 1.68
N SER A 229 6.39 -16.72 2.12
CA SER A 229 7.84 -16.52 2.27
C SER A 229 8.50 -16.07 0.97
N VAL A 230 8.13 -16.69 -0.16
CA VAL A 230 8.64 -16.29 -1.48
C VAL A 230 8.25 -14.84 -1.82
N LEU A 231 6.99 -14.44 -1.59
CA LEU A 231 6.52 -13.08 -1.85
C LEU A 231 7.24 -12.03 -1.00
N ILE A 232 7.54 -12.34 0.27
CA ILE A 232 8.31 -11.44 1.14
C ILE A 232 9.73 -11.26 0.62
N VAL A 233 10.42 -12.34 0.24
CA VAL A 233 11.76 -12.28 -0.34
C VAL A 233 11.75 -11.43 -1.61
N VAL A 234 10.79 -11.66 -2.50
CA VAL A 234 10.64 -10.87 -3.73
C VAL A 234 10.39 -9.39 -3.41
N ALA A 235 9.55 -9.08 -2.42
CA ALA A 235 9.28 -7.69 -2.01
C ALA A 235 10.55 -6.99 -1.48
N ILE A 236 11.36 -7.69 -0.68
CA ILE A 236 12.64 -7.18 -0.19
C ILE A 236 13.63 -6.96 -1.34
N LEU A 237 13.81 -7.96 -2.21
CA LEU A 237 14.75 -7.88 -3.34
C LEU A 237 14.37 -6.75 -4.31
N THR A 238 13.09 -6.63 -4.67
CA THR A 238 12.60 -5.55 -5.55
C THR A 238 12.78 -4.18 -4.92
N THR A 239 12.63 -4.10 -3.60
CA THR A 239 12.89 -2.87 -2.84
C THR A 239 14.37 -2.49 -2.83
N MET A 240 15.28 -3.44 -2.63
CA MET A 240 16.72 -3.20 -2.60
C MET A 240 17.30 -2.84 -3.98
N ILE A 241 16.78 -3.46 -5.05
CA ILE A 241 17.32 -3.23 -6.41
C ILE A 241 16.89 -1.88 -6.99
N THR A 242 15.73 -1.34 -6.57
CA THR A 242 15.16 -0.11 -7.15
C THR A 242 16.08 1.10 -6.99
N PRO A 243 16.63 1.43 -5.80
CA PRO A 243 17.57 2.54 -5.65
C PRO A 243 18.83 2.39 -6.51
N ILE A 244 19.36 1.16 -6.61
CA ILE A 244 20.58 0.86 -7.39
C ILE A 244 20.32 1.14 -8.88
N LEU A 245 19.21 0.63 -9.41
CA LEU A 245 18.83 0.84 -10.81
C LEU A 245 18.54 2.32 -11.09
N LEU A 246 17.73 2.99 -10.25
CA LEU A 246 17.45 4.41 -10.42
C LEU A 246 18.73 5.25 -10.43
N LYS A 247 19.63 5.05 -9.44
CA LYS A 247 20.91 5.78 -9.37
C LYS A 247 21.75 5.58 -10.64
N THR A 248 21.83 4.35 -11.15
CA THR A 248 22.57 4.05 -12.39
C THR A 248 21.98 4.78 -13.61
N PHE A 249 20.66 4.71 -13.82
CA PHE A 249 19.97 5.31 -14.97
C PHE A 249 19.82 6.85 -14.89
N TYR A 250 20.04 7.45 -13.73
CA TYR A 250 20.17 8.90 -13.57
C TYR A 250 21.61 9.41 -13.67
N ARG A 251 22.62 8.55 -13.44
CA ARG A 251 24.05 8.90 -13.55
C ARG A 251 24.58 8.83 -14.98
N THR A 252 23.87 8.18 -15.90
CA THR A 252 24.24 8.09 -17.33
C THR A 252 23.91 9.36 -18.15
N GLN A 253 23.71 10.49 -17.48
CA GLN A 253 23.53 11.84 -18.03
C GLN A 253 24.35 12.84 -17.21
#